data_AF-A0A284VQI6-F1
#
_entry.id   AF-A0A284VQI6-F1
#
_cell.length_a   1.000
_cell.length_b   1.000
_cell.length_c   1.000
_cell.angle_alpha   90.00
_cell.angle_beta   90.00
_cell.angle_gamma   90.00
#
_symmetry.space_group_name_H-M   'P 1'
#
loop_
_entity.id
_entity.type
_entity.pdbx_description
1 polymer ?
#
loop_
_entity_poly.entity_id
_entity_poly.type
_entity_poly.pdbx_seq_one_letter_code
_entity_poly.pdbx_strand_id
1 'polypeptide(L)'
;MDIYKPVYTLIANNMLKRRLVISLLLVPILITTATAANSTLLNGTHIYLATGDSYGLYQGYILNLKSVSSDGSVWLQLTQKEQTVKSDVVRSYHYFIYNKTNKTILSVKVDNIYSGSSEQSLVSLYLYQYIDPDMPVPVRTEIVPVQTRNPDNNISFPRIHTPQEPVIWALGVLLVLALFYIVRKLW
;
A
#
# COMPACT_ATOMS: atom_id res chain seq x y z
N MET A 1 39.45 67.90 -31.37
CA MET A 1 38.82 66.83 -32.15
C MET A 1 38.16 65.90 -31.15
N ASP A 2 37.03 66.31 -30.56
CA ASP A 2 36.45 65.64 -29.40
C ASP A 2 34.91 65.80 -29.38
N ILE A 3 34.21 65.12 -30.28
CA ILE A 3 32.73 65.18 -30.34
C ILE A 3 32.08 63.79 -30.16
N TYR A 4 32.86 62.72 -30.00
CA TYR A 4 32.28 61.36 -29.98
C TYR A 4 32.02 60.78 -28.58
N LYS A 5 32.38 61.47 -27.50
CA LYS A 5 32.34 60.89 -26.14
C LYS A 5 30.98 60.78 -25.41
N PRO A 6 29.88 61.50 -25.74
CA PRO A 6 28.70 61.48 -24.86
C PRO A 6 27.58 60.50 -25.26
N VAL A 7 27.65 59.87 -26.45
CA VAL A 7 26.50 59.11 -26.98
C VAL A 7 26.44 57.65 -26.48
N TYR A 8 27.58 57.01 -26.23
CA TYR A 8 27.61 55.60 -25.81
C TYR A 8 27.28 55.38 -24.32
N THR A 9 27.43 56.39 -23.47
CA THR A 9 27.09 56.28 -22.04
C THR A 9 25.59 56.36 -21.78
N LEU A 10 24.81 56.98 -22.67
CA LEU A 10 23.35 57.08 -22.51
C LEU A 10 22.62 55.76 -22.89
N ILE A 11 23.13 55.04 -23.89
CA ILE A 11 22.51 53.79 -24.39
C ILE A 11 22.77 52.61 -23.45
N ALA A 12 23.95 52.55 -22.81
CA ALA A 12 24.33 51.47 -21.90
C ALA A 12 23.47 51.42 -20.62
N ASN A 13 23.07 52.57 -20.08
CA ASN A 13 22.31 52.63 -18.81
C ASN A 13 20.85 52.17 -18.93
N ASN A 14 20.25 52.27 -20.12
CA ASN A 14 18.87 51.84 -20.34
C ASN A 14 18.74 50.32 -20.52
N MET A 15 19.81 49.67 -21.00
CA MET A 15 19.85 48.20 -21.18
C MET A 15 20.11 47.46 -19.86
N LEU A 16 20.81 48.07 -18.90
CA LEU A 16 21.09 47.46 -17.60
C LEU A 16 19.87 47.48 -16.66
N LYS A 17 19.09 48.57 -16.67
CA LYS A 17 17.86 48.69 -15.86
C LYS A 17 16.75 47.73 -16.31
N ARG A 18 16.65 47.44 -17.62
CA ARG A 18 15.61 46.53 -18.16
C ARG A 18 15.86 45.05 -17.85
N ARG A 19 17.11 44.64 -17.58
CA ARG A 19 17.45 43.27 -17.14
C ARG A 19 17.22 43.05 -15.65
N LEU A 20 17.33 44.09 -14.82
CA LEU A 20 17.08 43.98 -13.37
C LEU A 20 15.60 43.88 -13.02
N VAL A 21 14.70 44.51 -13.79
CA VAL A 21 13.25 44.43 -13.55
C VAL A 21 12.68 43.04 -13.88
N ILE A 22 13.27 42.32 -14.83
CA ILE A 22 12.81 40.97 -15.21
C ILE A 22 13.34 39.90 -14.24
N SER A 23 14.47 40.14 -13.56
CA SER A 23 15.06 39.18 -12.64
C SER A 23 14.39 39.13 -11.26
N LEU A 24 13.56 40.13 -10.90
CA LEU A 24 12.86 40.20 -9.61
C LEU A 24 11.43 39.64 -9.64
N LEU A 25 11.12 38.83 -10.65
CA LEU A 25 9.88 38.06 -10.77
C LEU A 25 10.16 36.54 -10.66
N LEU A 26 11.21 36.18 -9.93
CA LEU A 26 11.40 34.84 -9.37
C LEU A 26 10.72 34.84 -8.00
N VAL A 27 9.41 34.68 -8.05
CA VAL A 27 8.55 34.35 -6.91
C VAL A 27 9.21 33.19 -6.15
N PRO A 28 9.45 33.29 -4.83
CA PRO A 28 9.72 32.10 -4.06
C PRO A 28 8.43 31.29 -4.11
N ILE A 29 8.41 30.23 -4.92
CA ILE A 29 7.38 29.21 -4.83
C ILE A 29 7.46 28.72 -3.39
N LEU A 30 6.50 29.12 -2.59
CA LEU A 30 6.29 28.60 -1.27
C LEU A 30 5.95 27.13 -1.48
N ILE A 31 6.96 26.26 -1.41
CA ILE A 31 6.75 24.82 -1.37
C ILE A 31 6.13 24.57 -0.01
N THR A 32 4.80 24.73 0.08
CA THR A 32 4.05 24.12 1.16
C THR A 32 4.18 22.64 0.93
N THR A 33 5.15 21.99 1.59
CA THR A 33 5.02 20.56 1.86
C THR A 33 3.87 20.44 2.84
N ALA A 34 2.64 20.50 2.32
CA ALA A 34 1.53 19.86 2.97
C ALA A 34 1.94 18.39 3.07
N THR A 35 2.45 18.02 4.24
CA THR A 35 2.63 16.63 4.62
C THR A 35 1.24 16.03 4.52
N ALA A 36 0.95 15.37 3.39
CA ALA A 36 -0.24 14.57 3.24
C ALA A 36 -0.16 13.56 4.39
N ALA A 37 -0.98 13.77 5.43
CA ALA A 37 -1.11 12.83 6.52
C ALA A 37 -1.35 11.46 5.88
N ASN A 38 -0.52 10.47 6.23
CA ASN A 38 -0.56 9.13 5.66
C ASN A 38 -2.01 8.61 5.70
N SER A 39 -2.69 8.68 4.55
CA SER A 39 -4.13 8.37 4.42
C SER A 39 -4.38 6.86 4.35
N THR A 40 -3.32 6.06 4.41
CA THR A 40 -3.35 4.61 4.33
C THR A 40 -3.37 4.00 5.74
N LEU A 41 -4.37 3.16 6.01
CA LEU A 41 -4.54 2.42 7.26
C LEU A 41 -4.00 0.99 7.15
N LEU A 42 -4.19 0.36 5.99
CA LEU A 42 -3.60 -0.93 5.62
C LEU A 42 -2.89 -0.81 4.29
N ASN A 43 -1.67 -1.31 4.20
CA ASN A 43 -0.83 -1.18 3.02
C ASN A 43 -0.34 -2.55 2.56
N GLY A 44 -1.11 -3.20 1.70
CA GLY A 44 -0.78 -4.53 1.18
C GLY A 44 -0.82 -5.62 2.24
N THR A 45 -1.68 -5.48 3.24
CA THR A 45 -1.83 -6.48 4.31
C THR A 45 -2.34 -7.79 3.72
N HIS A 46 -1.57 -8.87 3.91
CA HIS A 46 -1.90 -10.19 3.41
C HIS A 46 -2.68 -10.98 4.47
N ILE A 47 -3.86 -11.48 4.11
CA ILE A 47 -4.71 -12.28 4.99
C ILE A 47 -5.23 -13.52 4.27
N TYR A 48 -5.74 -14.46 5.06
CA TYR A 48 -6.44 -15.65 4.57
C TYR A 48 -7.82 -15.70 5.22
N LEU A 49 -8.88 -15.92 4.44
CA LEU A 49 -10.24 -16.14 4.96
C LEU A 49 -10.77 -17.48 4.51
N ALA A 50 -11.35 -18.26 5.43
CA ALA A 50 -12.15 -19.41 5.04
C ALA A 50 -13.59 -18.97 4.73
N THR A 51 -14.31 -19.78 3.96
CA THR A 51 -15.73 -19.52 3.69
C THR A 51 -16.51 -19.38 5.00
N GLY A 52 -17.23 -18.27 5.15
CA GLY A 52 -17.95 -17.90 6.38
C GLY A 52 -17.16 -17.04 7.36
N ASP A 53 -15.84 -16.90 7.20
CA ASP A 53 -15.03 -16.04 8.07
C ASP A 53 -15.21 -14.55 7.74
N SER A 54 -14.82 -13.73 8.71
CA SER A 54 -14.79 -12.28 8.57
C SER A 54 -13.48 -11.68 9.08
N TYR A 55 -13.18 -10.48 8.60
CA TYR A 55 -12.03 -9.69 8.99
C TYR A 55 -12.47 -8.28 9.38
N GLY A 56 -12.19 -7.92 10.63
CA GLY A 56 -12.38 -6.56 11.13
C GLY A 56 -11.38 -5.62 10.50
N LEU A 57 -11.86 -4.47 10.04
CA LEU A 57 -11.08 -3.38 9.45
C LEU A 57 -11.18 -2.14 10.34
N TYR A 58 -10.31 -1.15 10.11
CA TYR A 58 -10.42 0.12 10.82
C TYR A 58 -11.74 0.84 10.50
N GLN A 59 -12.15 1.76 11.37
CA GLN A 59 -13.38 2.57 11.20
C GLN A 59 -14.68 1.73 11.14
N GLY A 60 -14.68 0.58 11.82
CA GLY A 60 -15.86 -0.26 12.01
C GLY A 60 -16.33 -0.99 10.76
N TYR A 61 -15.46 -1.11 9.75
CA TYR A 61 -15.71 -1.92 8.57
C TYR A 61 -15.44 -3.39 8.87
N ILE A 62 -16.19 -4.30 8.25
CA ILE A 62 -15.98 -5.74 8.34
C ILE A 62 -16.08 -6.34 6.94
N LEU A 63 -15.02 -7.02 6.50
CA LEU A 63 -14.98 -7.78 5.26
C LEU A 63 -15.39 -9.22 5.55
N ASN A 64 -16.40 -9.72 4.84
CA ASN A 64 -16.92 -11.07 5.00
C ASN A 64 -16.67 -11.87 3.72
N LEU A 65 -16.18 -13.10 3.88
CA LEU A 65 -16.12 -14.07 2.80
C LEU A 65 -17.37 -14.95 2.86
N LYS A 66 -18.33 -14.70 1.95
CA LYS A 66 -19.63 -15.39 1.98
C LYS A 66 -19.56 -16.79 1.40
N SER A 67 -18.95 -16.92 0.24
CA SER A 67 -18.82 -18.21 -0.45
C SER A 67 -17.73 -18.15 -1.52
N VAL A 68 -17.31 -19.33 -1.94
CA VAL A 68 -16.49 -19.53 -3.14
C VAL A 68 -17.25 -20.47 -4.05
N SER A 69 -17.43 -20.07 -5.30
CA SER A 69 -18.11 -20.86 -6.33
C SER A 69 -17.17 -21.89 -6.93
N SER A 70 -17.73 -22.96 -7.52
CA SER A 70 -16.95 -24.03 -8.17
C SER A 70 -16.12 -23.53 -9.36
N ASP A 71 -16.48 -22.40 -9.96
CA ASP A 71 -15.73 -21.75 -11.03
C ASP A 71 -14.56 -20.87 -10.53
N GLY A 72 -14.31 -20.83 -9.21
CA GLY A 72 -13.27 -20.02 -8.60
C GLY A 72 -13.66 -18.54 -8.42
N SER A 73 -14.95 -18.21 -8.49
CA SER A 73 -15.44 -16.87 -8.14
C SER A 73 -15.69 -16.74 -6.63
N VAL A 74 -15.32 -15.61 -6.04
CA VAL A 74 -15.36 -15.34 -4.60
C VAL A 74 -16.41 -14.29 -4.30
N TRP A 75 -17.38 -14.61 -3.43
CA TRP A 75 -18.36 -13.63 -2.97
C TRP A 75 -17.87 -12.91 -1.72
N LEU A 76 -17.54 -11.63 -1.87
CA LEU A 76 -17.15 -10.74 -0.78
C LEU A 76 -18.27 -9.77 -0.42
N GLN A 77 -18.41 -9.49 0.87
CA GLN A 77 -19.36 -8.52 1.39
C GLN A 77 -18.68 -7.60 2.41
N LEU A 78 -18.73 -6.30 2.15
CA LEU A 78 -18.27 -5.27 3.08
C LEU A 78 -19.47 -4.73 3.85
N THR A 79 -19.34 -4.72 5.17
CA THR A 79 -20.34 -4.18 6.09
C THR A 79 -19.74 -3.07 6.94
N GLN A 80 -20.58 -2.13 7.36
CA GLN A 80 -20.24 -1.07 8.30
C GLN A 80 -21.45 -0.81 9.18
N LYS A 81 -21.26 -0.80 10.51
CA LYS A 81 -22.36 -0.66 11.48
C LYS A 81 -23.53 -1.61 11.14
N GLU A 82 -23.19 -2.88 10.90
CA GLU A 82 -24.12 -3.97 10.56
C GLU A 82 -24.86 -3.84 9.21
N GLN A 83 -24.68 -2.74 8.48
CA GLN A 83 -25.28 -2.55 7.16
C GLN A 83 -24.30 -2.96 6.06
N THR A 84 -24.81 -3.63 5.03
CA THR A 84 -24.03 -3.95 3.83
C THR A 84 -23.82 -2.69 3.00
N VAL A 85 -22.57 -2.27 2.85
CA VAL A 85 -22.19 -1.10 2.04
C VAL A 85 -21.71 -1.47 0.65
N LYS A 86 -21.21 -2.71 0.47
CA LYS A 86 -20.89 -3.29 -0.85
C LYS A 86 -20.97 -4.81 -0.78
N SER A 87 -21.43 -5.43 -1.85
CA SER A 87 -21.37 -6.88 -2.04
C SER A 87 -21.10 -7.18 -3.51
N ASP A 88 -20.19 -8.11 -3.79
CA ASP A 88 -19.74 -8.39 -5.15
C ASP A 88 -19.14 -9.79 -5.27
N VAL A 89 -19.17 -10.33 -6.50
CA VAL A 89 -18.56 -11.62 -6.83
C VAL A 89 -17.33 -11.35 -7.69
N VAL A 90 -16.15 -11.69 -7.17
CA VAL A 90 -14.85 -11.33 -7.76
C VAL A 90 -14.07 -12.59 -8.10
N ARG A 91 -13.46 -12.63 -9.28
CA ARG A 91 -12.61 -13.74 -9.70
C ARG A 91 -11.21 -13.63 -9.11
N SER A 92 -10.47 -14.74 -9.13
CA SER A 92 -9.05 -14.71 -8.79
C SER A 92 -8.28 -13.67 -9.61
N TYR A 93 -7.28 -13.06 -8.99
CA TYR A 93 -6.45 -11.95 -9.49
C TYR A 93 -7.18 -10.63 -9.78
N HIS A 94 -8.48 -10.54 -9.47
CA HIS A 94 -9.27 -9.31 -9.61
C HIS A 94 -9.48 -8.61 -8.26
N TYR A 95 -10.09 -7.42 -8.32
CA TYR A 95 -10.22 -6.52 -7.18
C TYR A 95 -11.67 -6.33 -6.75
N PHE A 96 -11.90 -6.43 -5.45
CA PHE A 96 -13.08 -5.87 -4.79
C PHE A 96 -12.74 -4.45 -4.34
N ILE A 97 -13.38 -3.44 -4.95
CA ILE A 97 -13.09 -2.03 -4.68
C ILE A 97 -14.33 -1.35 -4.13
N TYR A 98 -14.19 -0.68 -2.98
CA TYR A 98 -15.23 0.17 -2.41
C TYR A 98 -14.78 1.63 -2.46
N ASN A 99 -15.55 2.43 -3.20
CA ASN A 99 -15.37 3.86 -3.35
C ASN A 99 -16.48 4.60 -2.62
N LYS A 100 -16.12 5.71 -1.97
CA LYS A 100 -17.04 6.60 -1.29
C LYS A 100 -16.61 8.04 -1.56
N THR A 101 -17.55 8.87 -2.01
CA THR A 101 -17.32 10.30 -2.28
C THR A 101 -16.04 10.55 -3.11
N ASN A 102 -15.90 9.83 -4.23
CA ASN A 102 -14.76 9.88 -5.17
C ASN A 102 -13.38 9.48 -4.59
N LYS A 103 -13.35 8.77 -3.46
CA LYS A 103 -12.14 8.18 -2.89
C LYS A 103 -12.29 6.68 -2.72
N THR A 104 -11.22 5.93 -2.97
CA THR A 104 -11.14 4.53 -2.61
C THR A 104 -10.98 4.41 -1.11
N ILE A 105 -11.87 3.67 -0.45
CA ILE A 105 -11.80 3.38 0.99
C ILE A 105 -11.17 2.00 1.22
N LEU A 106 -11.53 1.04 0.37
CA LEU A 106 -11.01 -0.33 0.45
C LEU A 106 -10.72 -0.86 -0.95
N SER A 107 -9.57 -1.49 -1.12
CA SER A 107 -9.21 -2.30 -2.27
C SER A 107 -8.71 -3.65 -1.78
N VAL A 108 -9.35 -4.72 -2.23
CA VAL A 108 -8.99 -6.09 -1.89
C VAL A 108 -8.68 -6.84 -3.16
N LYS A 109 -7.44 -7.33 -3.30
CA LYS A 109 -7.05 -8.22 -4.38
C LYS A 109 -7.31 -9.66 -3.94
N VAL A 110 -8.06 -10.41 -4.73
CA VAL A 110 -8.12 -11.88 -4.60
C VAL A 110 -6.85 -12.44 -5.22
N ASP A 111 -6.00 -13.08 -4.43
CA ASP A 111 -4.72 -13.59 -4.90
C ASP A 111 -4.80 -15.06 -5.32
N ASN A 112 -5.27 -15.90 -4.40
CA ASN A 112 -5.37 -17.33 -4.65
C ASN A 112 -6.53 -17.96 -3.87
N ILE A 113 -7.01 -19.10 -4.36
CA ILE A 113 -8.11 -19.86 -3.79
C ILE A 113 -7.62 -21.29 -3.62
N TYR A 114 -7.62 -21.76 -2.39
CA TYR A 114 -7.27 -23.13 -2.04
C TYR A 114 -8.56 -23.90 -1.77
N SER A 115 -8.93 -24.74 -2.72
CA SER A 115 -10.09 -25.64 -2.60
C SER A 115 -9.66 -26.92 -1.88
N GLY A 116 -10.25 -27.17 -0.72
CA GLY A 116 -10.10 -28.44 0.00
C GLY A 116 -11.08 -29.51 -0.51
N SER A 117 -11.03 -30.70 0.10
CA SER A 117 -12.01 -31.77 -0.13
C SER A 117 -13.38 -31.50 0.52
N SER A 118 -13.48 -30.47 1.36
CA SER A 118 -14.72 -29.98 1.97
C SER A 118 -15.23 -28.73 1.27
N GLU A 119 -16.47 -28.31 1.59
CA GLU A 119 -17.06 -27.05 1.10
C GLU A 119 -16.37 -25.78 1.64
N GLN A 120 -15.30 -25.92 2.44
CA GLN A 120 -14.53 -24.80 2.95
C GLN A 120 -13.32 -24.52 2.05
N SER A 121 -13.45 -23.48 1.22
CA SER A 121 -12.33 -22.89 0.50
C SER A 121 -11.63 -21.86 1.38
N LEU A 122 -10.29 -21.83 1.30
CA LEU A 122 -9.45 -20.79 1.88
C LEU A 122 -9.02 -19.81 0.80
N VAL A 123 -9.20 -18.51 1.03
CA VAL A 123 -8.90 -17.46 0.05
C VAL A 123 -7.79 -16.57 0.58
N SER A 124 -6.72 -16.41 -0.21
CA SER A 124 -5.61 -15.49 0.00
C SER A 124 -5.96 -14.10 -0.55
N LEU A 125 -5.82 -13.06 0.27
CA LEU A 125 -6.24 -11.69 -0.06
C LEU A 125 -5.16 -10.66 0.30
N TYR A 126 -4.95 -9.66 -0.56
CA TYR A 126 -4.15 -8.46 -0.23
C TYR A 126 -5.05 -7.24 -0.07
N LEU A 127 -4.94 -6.57 1.08
CA LEU A 127 -5.80 -5.46 1.46
C LEU A 127 -5.05 -4.13 1.48
N TYR A 128 -5.70 -3.13 0.88
CA TYR A 128 -5.36 -1.72 1.02
C TYR A 128 -6.58 -1.00 1.58
N GLN A 129 -6.41 -0.34 2.72
CA GLN A 129 -7.46 0.47 3.35
C GLN A 129 -6.97 1.90 3.48
N TYR A 130 -7.84 2.85 3.16
CA TYR A 130 -7.61 4.28 3.31
C TYR A 130 -8.60 4.88 4.31
N ILE A 131 -8.24 6.04 4.88
CA ILE A 131 -9.10 6.79 5.80
C ILE A 131 -10.38 7.20 5.07
N ASP A 132 -11.52 6.76 5.58
CA ASP A 132 -12.83 7.32 5.27
C ASP A 132 -12.99 8.68 5.98
N PRO A 133 -13.13 9.79 5.24
CA PRO A 133 -13.23 11.13 5.83
C PRO A 133 -14.55 11.36 6.59
N ASP A 134 -15.58 10.55 6.33
CA ASP A 134 -16.87 10.67 7.02
C ASP A 134 -16.88 9.90 8.35
N MET A 135 -15.76 9.27 8.71
CA MET A 135 -15.60 8.46 9.92
C MET A 135 -14.56 9.09 10.85
N PRO A 136 -14.68 8.86 12.17
CA PRO A 136 -13.66 9.28 13.12
C PRO A 136 -12.28 8.76 12.70
N VAL A 137 -11.26 9.59 12.87
CA VAL A 137 -9.87 9.18 12.63
C VAL A 137 -9.54 8.04 13.59
N PRO A 138 -9.02 6.90 13.11
CA PRO A 138 -8.70 5.78 13.98
C PRO A 138 -7.62 6.19 14.99
N VAL A 139 -7.93 6.11 16.28
CA VAL A 139 -6.89 6.10 17.30
C VAL A 139 -6.19 4.74 17.18
N ARG A 140 -4.86 4.70 17.04
CA ARG A 140 -4.10 3.45 16.79
C ARG A 140 -4.33 2.34 17.82
N THR A 141 -4.95 2.65 18.96
CA THR A 141 -5.30 1.72 20.04
C THR A 141 -6.71 1.14 19.97
N GLU A 142 -7.64 1.67 19.16
CA GLU A 142 -9.07 1.38 19.37
C GLU A 142 -9.63 0.19 18.58
N ILE A 143 -9.08 -0.20 17.43
CA ILE A 143 -9.51 -1.43 16.71
C ILE A 143 -8.31 -1.95 15.92
N VAL A 144 -7.71 -3.04 16.39
CA VAL A 144 -6.72 -3.78 15.59
C VAL A 144 -7.49 -4.71 14.67
N PRO A 145 -7.19 -4.74 13.36
CA PRO A 145 -7.75 -5.70 12.45
C PRO A 145 -7.63 -7.12 13.01
N VAL A 146 -8.76 -7.78 13.18
CA VAL A 146 -8.85 -9.10 13.81
C VAL A 146 -9.61 -10.03 12.89
N GLN A 147 -9.07 -11.23 12.71
CA GLN A 147 -9.76 -12.30 12.03
C GLN A 147 -10.67 -13.01 13.03
N THR A 148 -11.95 -13.10 12.71
CA THR A 148 -12.90 -13.89 13.50
C THR A 148 -13.20 -15.17 12.73
N ARG A 149 -12.72 -16.30 13.26
CA ARG A 149 -13.00 -17.64 12.75
C ARG A 149 -14.36 -18.09 13.30
N ASN A 150 -15.21 -18.66 12.45
CA ASN A 150 -16.42 -19.32 12.94
C ASN A 150 -16.04 -20.51 13.88
N PRO A 151 -16.51 -20.56 15.14
CA PRO A 151 -16.05 -21.54 16.15
C PRO A 151 -16.36 -23.01 15.84
N ASP A 152 -17.18 -23.33 14.85
CA ASP A 152 -17.61 -24.71 14.56
C ASP A 152 -16.55 -25.59 13.86
N ASN A 153 -15.35 -25.05 13.60
CA ASN A 153 -14.35 -25.71 12.76
C ASN A 153 -13.10 -26.12 13.56
N ASN A 154 -13.19 -27.25 14.27
CA ASN A 154 -12.04 -27.96 14.85
C ASN A 154 -11.17 -28.58 13.75
N ILE A 155 -10.47 -27.73 13.00
CA ILE A 155 -9.43 -28.16 12.07
C ILE A 155 -8.14 -27.47 12.50
N SER A 156 -7.23 -28.28 13.06
CA SER A 156 -5.87 -27.89 13.35
C SER A 156 -5.22 -27.42 12.06
N PHE A 157 -4.72 -26.19 12.03
CA PHE A 157 -3.95 -25.67 10.90
C PHE A 157 -2.77 -26.62 10.60
N PRO A 158 -2.50 -26.95 9.33
CA PRO A 158 -1.28 -27.69 9.00
C PRO A 158 -0.08 -26.84 9.43
N ARG A 159 0.83 -27.46 10.20
CA ARG A 159 2.05 -26.83 10.71
C ARG A 159 2.89 -26.38 9.50
N ILE A 160 2.93 -25.08 9.24
CA ILE A 160 3.83 -24.50 8.23
C ILE A 160 5.26 -24.84 8.64
N HIS A 161 5.94 -25.66 7.84
CA HIS A 161 7.38 -25.78 7.90
C HIS A 161 7.97 -24.56 7.21
N THR A 162 8.40 -23.58 8.01
CA THR A 162 9.35 -22.57 7.55
C THR A 162 10.61 -23.29 7.10
N PRO A 163 11.05 -23.17 5.84
CA PRO A 163 12.40 -23.59 5.46
C PRO A 163 13.39 -22.87 6.37
N GLN A 164 14.40 -23.59 6.86
CA GLN A 164 15.43 -23.04 7.72
C GLN A 164 16.24 -21.97 6.96
N GLU A 165 15.78 -20.72 7.01
CA GLU A 165 16.51 -19.55 6.55
C GLU A 165 17.91 -19.36 7.17
N PRO A 166 18.31 -19.88 8.37
CA PRO A 166 19.68 -19.72 8.83
C PRO A 166 20.74 -20.44 7.97
N VAL A 167 20.36 -21.47 7.17
CA VAL A 167 21.34 -22.26 6.39
C VAL A 167 21.83 -21.51 5.15
N ILE A 168 20.97 -20.71 4.50
CA ILE A 168 21.31 -19.98 3.27
C ILE A 168 22.32 -18.85 3.57
N TRP A 169 22.12 -18.13 4.67
CA TRP A 169 23.04 -17.08 5.11
C TRP A 169 24.41 -17.64 5.52
N ALA A 170 24.44 -18.79 6.20
CA ALA A 170 25.68 -19.44 6.62
C ALA A 170 26.57 -19.84 5.43
N LEU A 171 25.98 -20.38 4.36
CA LEU A 171 26.72 -20.73 3.14
C LEU A 171 27.28 -19.49 2.43
N GLY A 172 26.52 -18.39 2.40
CA GLY A 172 26.97 -17.13 1.81
C GLY A 172 28.18 -16.54 2.54
N VAL A 173 28.14 -16.49 3.87
CA VAL A 173 29.27 -15.99 4.69
C VAL A 173 30.51 -16.87 4.51
N LEU A 174 30.35 -18.19 4.47
CA LEU A 174 31.47 -19.12 4.33
C LEU A 174 32.15 -19.01 2.95
N LEU A 175 31.38 -18.74 1.90
CA LEU A 175 31.89 -18.51 0.55
C LEU A 175 32.69 -17.19 0.44
N VAL A 176 32.22 -16.13 1.09
CA VAL A 176 32.94 -14.84 1.14
C VAL A 176 34.28 -14.98 1.88
N LEU A 177 34.29 -15.70 3.01
CA LEU A 177 35.54 -15.95 3.77
C LEU A 177 36.53 -16.82 2.98
N ALA A 178 36.04 -17.83 2.26
CA ALA A 178 36.88 -18.67 1.42
C ALA A 178 37.52 -17.87 0.27
N LEU A 179 36.75 -17.03 -0.41
CA LEU A 179 37.26 -16.15 -1.46
C LEU A 179 38.30 -15.16 -0.92
N PHE A 180 38.02 -14.54 0.23
CA PHE A 180 38.97 -13.63 0.88
C PHE A 180 40.30 -14.33 1.23
N TYR A 181 40.23 -15.55 1.75
CA TYR A 181 41.42 -16.34 2.08
C TYR A 181 42.24 -16.71 0.84
N ILE A 182 41.60 -17.11 -0.26
CA ILE A 182 42.29 -17.43 -1.52
C ILE A 182 42.99 -16.20 -2.07
N VAL A 183 42.32 -15.04 -2.12
CA VAL A 183 42.92 -13.78 -2.59
C VAL A 183 44.11 -13.38 -1.73
N ARG A 184 44.00 -13.48 -0.40
CA ARG A 184 45.09 -13.16 0.53
C ARG A 184 46.28 -14.13 0.43
N LYS A 185 46.07 -15.37 0.00
CA LYS A 185 47.14 -16.37 -0.16
C LYS A 185 47.88 -16.23 -1.50
N LEU A 186 47.25 -15.63 -2.50
CA LEU A 186 47.85 -15.40 -3.83
C LEU A 186 48.70 -14.12 -3.93
N TRP A 187 48.75 -13.31 -2.87
CA TRP A 187 49.55 -12.08 -2.76
C TRP A 187 50.52 -12.21 -1.59
#